data_AF-A0A211ZS28-F1
#
_entry.id   AF-A0A211ZS28-F1
#
_cell.length_a   1.000
_cell.length_b   1.000
_cell.length_c   1.000
_cell.angle_alpha   90.00
_cell.angle_beta   90.00
_cell.angle_gamma   90.00
#
_symmetry.space_group_name_H-M   'P 1'
#
loop_
_entity.id
_entity.type
_entity.pdbx_description
1 polymer ?
#
loop_
_entity_poly.entity_id
_entity_poly.type
_entity_poly.pdbx_seq_one_letter_code
_entity_poly.pdbx_strand_id
1 'polypeptide(L)'
;MTAACCAASAPAIWRSAIAGWSRSTGRTTSWNGRPPRPEPAGETFRRTCRPQAHCRLGKISAPLIGWSHLRATVLSDGHRNGCQPESARREPAIFRADGARMSDIIDIDQIRDAYDTVPYDSHSFPATSPDHLETVAHLFGLSAPRVATSRVLELGCASGGNILPLALRYPESHVVGIDLSPVQIAAGRRAAAELGLKNIELHQGDLGEIAPTLGVFDYIICHGVYSWVPPDVQEAILRVCRENLAPDGVAHVSYNCYPGWKAKEVIRDAMILRGRHAGSKDRPLAYARGMIDFLAGVADPNSLMGRIVAEQSGALNSFHESYLQHEFLELYNSPCYFGDFVAAAEKAGLAYLGDAEPSTMFVANFGASVAAPLLQECGDSQVRLEQYLDFVSNRTFRQTLLVHADRAGDISYRLDGERLRALHVAAFLPPQGDAVLDDAPWPYGPAGSRPLILPQRSVKAAAAALTAAWPGTLDFRSLMAAVEAALPEGMPAEAEAEVTDLIELLVMQDRGKVRLGPVAKPGLALAVPEMWRRYAACMAEAGMARVANAWHESIVLDVVERCLMPHLDGTQEDGELIDRLVECVATGDLSFRLADRMASDPGDIRRCAKEHLDRVKAQFPRRFVF
;
A
#
# COMPACT_ATOMS: atom_id res chain seq x y z
N MET A 1 -21.23 -12.43 -21.41
CA MET A 1 -20.33 -11.27 -21.59
C MET A 1 -20.48 -10.32 -20.41
N THR A 2 -19.79 -10.59 -19.30
CA THR A 2 -19.74 -9.72 -18.11
C THR A 2 -18.67 -10.27 -17.18
N ALA A 3 -17.49 -9.65 -17.13
CA ALA A 3 -16.38 -10.06 -16.26
C ALA A 3 -15.46 -8.85 -16.02
N ALA A 4 -15.77 -8.03 -15.02
CA ALA A 4 -14.97 -6.86 -14.64
C ALA A 4 -15.26 -6.46 -13.18
N CYS A 5 -14.48 -7.01 -12.25
CA CYS A 5 -14.33 -6.54 -10.86
C CYS A 5 -13.00 -7.07 -10.30
N CYS A 6 -12.52 -6.47 -9.20
CA CYS A 6 -11.26 -6.81 -8.51
C CYS A 6 -9.95 -6.49 -9.27
N ALA A 7 -9.70 -5.21 -9.56
CA ALA A 7 -8.35 -4.64 -9.73
C ALA A 7 -8.42 -3.09 -9.69
N ALA A 8 -8.17 -2.46 -8.53
CA ALA A 8 -8.27 -0.99 -8.39
C ALA A 8 -7.50 -0.39 -7.18
N SER A 9 -6.17 -0.58 -7.12
CA SER A 9 -5.30 0.04 -6.11
C SER A 9 -4.02 0.59 -6.73
N ALA A 10 -4.12 1.63 -7.57
CA ALA A 10 -2.97 2.37 -8.11
C ALA A 10 -3.40 3.80 -8.53
N PRO A 11 -2.71 4.88 -8.11
CA PRO A 11 -3.09 6.25 -8.48
C PRO A 11 -2.89 6.54 -9.98
N ALA A 12 -3.94 6.97 -10.67
CA ALA A 12 -3.89 7.30 -12.10
C ALA A 12 -3.52 8.77 -12.33
N ILE A 13 -2.24 9.06 -12.60
CA ILE A 13 -1.74 10.39 -12.99
C ILE A 13 -1.18 10.32 -14.43
N TRP A 14 -1.18 11.46 -15.14
CA TRP A 14 -0.69 11.67 -16.51
C TRP A 14 -1.54 11.11 -17.68
N ARG A 15 -2.72 11.69 -17.92
CA ARG A 15 -3.39 11.67 -19.25
C ARG A 15 -4.14 12.97 -19.60
N SER A 16 -3.44 13.98 -20.14
CA SER A 16 -4.07 14.98 -21.03
C SER A 16 -3.07 15.94 -21.70
N ALA A 17 -2.64 15.65 -22.94
CA ALA A 17 -2.31 16.66 -23.97
C ALA A 17 -1.97 16.00 -25.34
N ILE A 18 -2.26 16.72 -26.43
CA ILE A 18 -1.75 16.51 -27.81
C ILE A 18 -1.94 15.09 -28.42
N ALA A 19 -3.14 14.83 -28.95
CA ALA A 19 -3.29 14.12 -30.23
C ALA A 19 -4.66 14.45 -30.85
N GLY A 20 -4.68 15.14 -32.00
CA GLY A 20 -5.93 15.40 -32.70
C GLY A 20 -5.75 15.86 -34.13
N TRP A 21 -6.11 14.98 -35.08
CA TRP A 21 -6.92 15.27 -36.28
C TRP A 21 -7.00 14.04 -37.21
N SER A 22 -7.98 14.06 -38.14
CA SER A 22 -8.20 13.08 -39.23
C SER A 22 -8.71 11.68 -38.78
N ARG A 23 -9.83 11.15 -39.28
CA ARG A 23 -10.74 11.60 -40.37
C ARG A 23 -12.18 11.04 -40.23
N SER A 24 -13.09 11.67 -40.96
CA SER A 24 -14.42 11.24 -41.46
C SER A 24 -14.67 9.73 -41.60
N THR A 25 -15.89 9.17 -41.50
CA THR A 25 -17.28 9.66 -41.76
C THR A 25 -18.27 9.07 -40.73
N GLY A 26 -19.55 9.49 -40.55
CA GLY A 26 -20.37 10.54 -41.18
C GLY A 26 -21.81 10.07 -41.45
N ARG A 27 -22.83 10.75 -40.89
CA ARG A 27 -24.27 10.63 -41.27
C ARG A 27 -25.07 11.87 -40.85
N THR A 28 -26.10 12.21 -41.63
CA THR A 28 -27.11 13.26 -41.37
C THR A 28 -28.23 12.70 -40.45
N THR A 29 -29.23 13.42 -39.90
CA THR A 29 -29.91 14.72 -40.20
C THR A 29 -30.59 15.20 -38.87
N SER A 30 -31.46 16.22 -38.66
CA SER A 30 -32.16 17.22 -39.50
C SER A 30 -32.76 18.40 -38.68
N TRP A 31 -32.34 19.63 -39.01
CA TRP A 31 -33.19 20.82 -39.30
C TRP A 31 -34.02 21.60 -38.25
N ASN A 32 -34.32 22.86 -38.66
CA ASN A 32 -35.17 23.92 -38.07
C ASN A 32 -34.58 24.69 -36.86
N GLY A 33 -34.53 26.04 -36.81
CA GLY A 33 -34.96 27.09 -37.78
C GLY A 33 -34.13 28.39 -37.68
N ARG A 34 -34.45 29.41 -38.49
CA ARG A 34 -33.71 30.71 -38.67
C ARG A 34 -34.64 31.95 -38.42
N PRO A 35 -34.26 33.20 -38.75
CA PRO A 35 -33.30 34.13 -38.10
C PRO A 35 -33.99 35.49 -37.74
N PRO A 36 -33.27 36.60 -37.44
CA PRO A 36 -32.76 37.50 -38.50
C PRO A 36 -31.36 38.12 -38.25
N ARG A 37 -30.96 39.04 -39.14
CA ARG A 37 -29.68 39.80 -39.28
C ARG A 37 -29.95 41.32 -39.04
N PRO A 38 -28.97 42.28 -39.02
CA PRO A 38 -27.63 42.24 -39.64
C PRO A 38 -26.42 42.83 -38.85
N GLU A 39 -25.29 42.82 -39.57
CA GLU A 39 -23.91 43.28 -39.34
C GLU A 39 -23.73 44.84 -39.40
N PRO A 40 -22.55 45.47 -39.10
CA PRO A 40 -21.29 45.27 -39.86
C PRO A 40 -19.92 45.36 -39.10
N ALA A 41 -18.85 45.20 -39.89
CA ALA A 41 -17.39 45.23 -39.65
C ALA A 41 -16.81 46.46 -38.90
N GLY A 42 -15.50 46.56 -38.55
CA GLY A 42 -14.31 45.73 -38.83
C GLY A 42 -13.22 45.92 -37.74
N GLU A 43 -11.90 45.69 -37.91
CA GLU A 43 -11.09 45.35 -39.09
C GLU A 43 -9.89 44.41 -38.76
N THR A 44 -9.33 43.86 -39.83
CA THR A 44 -8.04 43.17 -40.11
C THR A 44 -6.81 43.48 -39.20
N PHE A 45 -5.79 42.60 -39.06
CA PHE A 45 -4.94 42.08 -40.17
C PHE A 45 -4.31 40.68 -39.96
N ARG A 46 -3.83 40.08 -41.06
CA ARG A 46 -3.19 38.74 -41.14
C ARG A 46 -1.70 38.84 -41.51
N ARG A 47 -0.88 37.84 -41.13
CA ARG A 47 -0.06 36.96 -42.02
C ARG A 47 0.94 36.09 -41.21
N THR A 48 0.71 34.78 -41.08
CA THR A 48 1.29 33.67 -41.90
C THR A 48 2.81 33.48 -41.80
N CYS A 49 3.24 32.31 -41.33
CA CYS A 49 4.64 31.82 -41.27
C CYS A 49 4.80 30.47 -42.00
N ARG A 50 6.01 30.21 -42.56
CA ARG A 50 6.67 28.90 -42.87
C ARG A 50 7.78 29.11 -43.94
N PRO A 51 8.78 28.22 -44.09
CA PRO A 51 9.43 27.34 -43.10
C PRO A 51 10.98 27.19 -43.29
N GLN A 52 11.58 26.24 -42.54
CA GLN A 52 12.82 25.45 -42.85
C GLN A 52 14.22 26.11 -42.83
N ALA A 53 15.16 25.57 -42.02
CA ALA A 53 16.26 24.67 -42.45
C ALA A 53 17.56 24.69 -41.59
N HIS A 54 18.09 23.48 -41.31
CA HIS A 54 19.49 23.07 -41.04
C HIS A 54 20.51 23.91 -40.23
N CYS A 55 20.75 23.47 -38.98
CA CYS A 55 21.96 22.72 -38.55
C CYS A 55 23.37 23.13 -39.05
N ARG A 56 24.28 23.55 -38.14
CA ARG A 56 25.52 22.81 -37.79
C ARG A 56 26.35 23.40 -36.62
N LEU A 57 26.92 22.46 -35.84
CA LEU A 57 28.16 22.45 -35.04
C LEU A 57 29.01 23.73 -34.85
N GLY A 58 29.47 23.95 -33.61
CA GLY A 58 30.65 24.76 -33.27
C GLY A 58 31.15 24.53 -31.83
N LYS A 59 32.35 23.96 -31.64
CA LYS A 59 33.04 23.86 -30.33
C LYS A 59 34.01 25.04 -30.17
N ILE A 60 34.02 25.71 -29.01
CA ILE A 60 35.18 26.47 -28.49
C ILE A 60 35.30 26.19 -26.97
N SER A 61 36.53 26.27 -26.45
CA SER A 61 36.94 25.88 -25.09
C SER A 61 36.89 27.01 -24.04
N ALA A 62 37.13 26.61 -22.79
CA ALA A 62 37.38 27.42 -21.58
C ALA A 62 38.68 28.29 -21.70
N PRO A 63 39.15 29.10 -20.69
CA PRO A 63 38.81 29.01 -19.24
C PRO A 63 38.85 30.28 -18.33
N LEU A 64 38.40 30.07 -17.09
CA LEU A 64 38.91 30.60 -15.79
C LEU A 64 38.84 32.11 -15.44
N ILE A 65 39.05 32.36 -14.13
CA ILE A 65 39.02 33.63 -13.38
C ILE A 65 37.60 34.21 -13.25
N GLY A 66 37.08 34.58 -12.07
CA GLY A 66 37.67 34.72 -10.72
C GLY A 66 37.47 36.15 -10.17
N TRP A 67 37.79 36.36 -8.89
CA TRP A 67 37.74 37.60 -8.06
C TRP A 67 36.62 37.68 -7.01
N SER A 68 36.94 38.38 -5.92
CA SER A 68 36.23 38.34 -4.63
C SER A 68 36.10 39.73 -3.97
N HIS A 69 35.17 39.80 -3.01
CA HIS A 69 34.99 40.84 -1.98
C HIS A 69 34.83 42.31 -2.39
N LEU A 70 33.80 42.93 -1.81
CA LEU A 70 33.99 44.20 -1.09
C LEU A 70 32.91 44.34 0.01
N ARG A 71 33.33 44.68 1.23
CA ARG A 71 32.44 45.17 2.31
C ARG A 71 32.51 46.69 2.34
N ALA A 72 31.41 47.35 2.68
CA ALA A 72 31.39 48.70 3.24
C ALA A 72 30.27 48.79 4.28
N THR A 73 30.41 49.68 5.27
CA THR A 73 29.55 49.70 6.48
C THR A 73 29.29 51.12 6.98
N VAL A 74 28.04 51.36 7.39
CA VAL A 74 27.60 52.31 8.45
C VAL A 74 27.80 53.81 8.19
N LEU A 75 26.72 54.58 8.30
CA LEU A 75 26.57 55.71 9.26
C LEU A 75 25.10 56.16 9.37
N SER A 76 24.81 57.08 10.29
CA SER A 76 23.48 57.25 10.92
C SER A 76 22.96 58.71 11.00
N ASP A 77 21.72 58.82 11.51
CA ASP A 77 21.07 59.99 12.13
C ASP A 77 20.41 61.09 11.27
N GLY A 78 19.23 61.54 11.72
CA GLY A 78 18.42 62.61 11.12
C GLY A 78 17.00 62.68 11.73
N HIS A 79 16.67 63.76 12.43
CA HIS A 79 15.53 63.82 13.37
C HIS A 79 14.17 64.33 12.82
N ARG A 80 13.09 63.70 13.32
CA ARG A 80 11.77 64.25 13.74
C ARG A 80 10.90 65.08 12.77
N ASN A 81 9.74 64.51 12.44
CA ASN A 81 8.38 65.05 12.70
C ASN A 81 7.37 63.89 12.48
N GLY A 82 6.17 63.83 13.07
CA GLY A 82 5.53 64.77 13.99
C GLY A 82 4.02 64.53 14.14
N CYS A 83 3.55 63.28 14.28
CA CYS A 83 2.13 62.96 14.43
C CYS A 83 1.93 61.64 15.22
N GLN A 84 1.02 61.62 16.21
CA GLN A 84 0.68 60.44 17.00
C GLN A 84 -0.75 59.95 16.66
N PRO A 85 -0.95 58.66 16.34
CA PRO A 85 -2.24 58.00 16.43
C PRO A 85 -2.48 57.46 17.85
N GLU A 86 -3.73 57.50 18.32
CA GLU A 86 -4.11 57.04 19.66
C GLU A 86 -3.95 55.53 19.86
N SER A 87 -3.64 55.13 21.10
CA SER A 87 -3.32 53.75 21.46
C SER A 87 -4.57 52.87 21.64
N ALA A 88 -5.19 52.47 20.53
CA ALA A 88 -6.24 51.45 20.50
C ALA A 88 -5.81 50.25 19.65
N ARG A 89 -4.96 49.37 20.21
CA ARG A 89 -4.62 48.08 19.59
C ARG A 89 -5.84 47.16 19.59
N ARG A 90 -6.67 47.24 18.55
CA ARG A 90 -7.54 46.12 18.18
C ARG A 90 -6.65 45.00 17.64
N GLU A 91 -6.50 43.94 18.43
CA GLU A 91 -5.95 42.69 17.91
C GLU A 91 -6.81 42.19 16.74
N PRO A 92 -6.25 41.54 15.71
CA PRO A 92 -7.05 40.80 14.75
C PRO A 92 -7.85 39.74 15.51
N ALA A 93 -9.15 39.64 15.25
CA ALA A 93 -10.04 38.74 15.97
C ALA A 93 -9.80 37.27 15.59
N ILE A 94 -8.77 36.67 16.18
CA ILE A 94 -8.53 35.22 16.13
C ILE A 94 -9.72 34.54 16.84
N PHE A 95 -10.37 33.62 16.13
CA PHE A 95 -11.47 32.82 16.69
C PHE A 95 -10.90 31.81 17.70
N ARG A 96 -10.75 32.25 18.96
CA ARG A 96 -10.37 31.38 20.07
C ARG A 96 -11.60 30.59 20.53
N ALA A 97 -11.75 29.38 20.00
CA ALA A 97 -12.24 28.29 20.86
C ALA A 97 -11.25 28.09 22.01
N ASP A 98 -11.72 27.54 23.14
CA ASP A 98 -10.97 27.55 24.40
C ASP A 98 -9.56 26.95 24.27
N GLY A 99 -8.59 27.63 24.89
CA GLY A 99 -7.16 27.58 24.52
C GLY A 99 -6.37 26.33 24.90
N ALA A 100 -6.98 25.16 24.91
CA ALA A 100 -6.29 23.87 24.98
C ALA A 100 -6.35 23.17 23.62
N ARG A 101 -5.30 22.44 23.24
CA ARG A 101 -5.42 21.49 22.12
C ARG A 101 -6.18 20.27 22.65
N MET A 102 -6.92 19.59 21.77
CA MET A 102 -7.66 18.37 22.18
C MET A 102 -6.72 17.32 22.77
N SER A 103 -5.47 17.28 22.31
CA SER A 103 -4.38 16.42 22.80
C SER A 103 -4.01 16.60 24.28
N ASP A 104 -4.44 17.70 24.90
CA ASP A 104 -3.90 18.16 26.19
C ASP A 104 -4.86 17.87 27.38
N ILE A 105 -5.98 17.16 27.15
CA ILE A 105 -7.03 16.86 28.17
C ILE A 105 -7.65 15.45 28.01
N ILE A 106 -6.94 14.47 27.43
CA ILE A 106 -7.46 13.10 27.23
C ILE A 106 -6.74 12.14 28.19
N ASP A 107 -7.51 11.23 28.78
CA ASP A 107 -7.05 10.17 29.68
C ASP A 107 -6.83 8.86 28.92
N ILE A 108 -5.89 8.01 29.35
CA ILE A 108 -5.64 6.69 28.75
C ILE A 108 -6.88 5.78 28.86
N ASP A 109 -7.69 5.96 29.92
CA ASP A 109 -8.99 5.31 30.06
C ASP A 109 -9.94 5.65 28.89
N GLN A 110 -9.93 6.90 28.42
CA GLN A 110 -10.78 7.33 27.29
C GLN A 110 -10.28 6.79 25.94
N ILE A 111 -8.98 6.55 25.81
CA ILE A 111 -8.38 5.92 24.63
C ILE A 111 -8.79 4.44 24.56
N ARG A 112 -8.68 3.70 25.68
CA ARG A 112 -9.13 2.30 25.76
C ARG A 112 -10.63 2.17 25.45
N ASP A 113 -11.47 2.99 26.09
CA ASP A 113 -12.92 2.92 25.93
C ASP A 113 -13.35 3.24 24.47
N ALA A 114 -12.56 4.01 23.71
CA ALA A 114 -12.76 4.25 22.28
C ALA A 114 -12.42 3.02 21.40
N TYR A 115 -11.40 2.23 21.75
CA TYR A 115 -11.05 0.99 21.03
C TYR A 115 -11.98 -0.19 21.37
N ASP A 116 -12.47 -0.28 22.60
CA ASP A 116 -13.38 -1.36 23.02
C ASP A 116 -14.83 -1.18 22.49
N THR A 117 -15.22 0.03 22.05
CA THR A 117 -16.59 0.32 21.57
C THR A 117 -16.85 0.04 20.10
N VAL A 118 -15.82 0.07 19.24
CA VAL A 118 -15.90 -0.41 17.84
C VAL A 118 -14.65 -1.25 17.54
N PRO A 119 -14.73 -2.59 17.58
CA PRO A 119 -13.57 -3.45 17.43
C PRO A 119 -12.88 -3.31 16.07
N TYR A 120 -11.57 -3.09 16.09
CA TYR A 120 -10.72 -3.06 14.90
C TYR A 120 -10.70 -4.40 14.16
N ASP A 121 -10.63 -4.32 12.83
CA ASP A 121 -10.68 -5.44 11.90
C ASP A 121 -9.29 -6.12 11.78
N SER A 122 -8.97 -7.06 12.67
CA SER A 122 -7.63 -7.68 12.70
C SER A 122 -7.40 -8.62 11.51
N HIS A 123 -6.31 -8.40 10.75
CA HIS A 123 -5.94 -9.19 9.57
C HIS A 123 -4.45 -9.11 9.26
N SER A 124 -4.00 -9.84 8.24
CA SER A 124 -2.60 -9.93 7.82
C SER A 124 -2.23 -8.91 6.73
N PHE A 125 -1.03 -8.34 6.87
CA PHE A 125 -0.50 -7.28 6.01
C PHE A 125 0.82 -7.72 5.36
N PRO A 126 0.90 -7.97 4.04
CA PRO A 126 2.11 -8.49 3.38
C PRO A 126 3.39 -7.72 3.70
N ALA A 127 3.32 -6.39 3.67
CA ALA A 127 4.46 -5.50 3.91
C ALA A 127 4.97 -5.47 5.38
N THR A 128 4.25 -6.09 6.34
CA THR A 128 4.73 -6.27 7.72
C THR A 128 5.30 -7.66 7.96
N SER A 129 5.15 -8.60 7.02
CA SER A 129 5.55 -9.99 7.23
C SER A 129 7.07 -10.11 7.36
N PRO A 130 7.63 -10.82 8.36
CA PRO A 130 9.08 -10.95 8.50
C PRO A 130 9.78 -11.55 7.28
N ASP A 131 9.13 -12.43 6.51
CA ASP A 131 9.59 -12.88 5.19
C ASP A 131 9.94 -11.70 4.25
N HIS A 132 9.08 -10.68 4.24
CA HIS A 132 9.25 -9.46 3.45
C HIS A 132 10.31 -8.54 4.06
N LEU A 133 10.34 -8.40 5.39
CA LEU A 133 11.36 -7.60 6.10
C LEU A 133 12.78 -8.15 5.90
N GLU A 134 12.95 -9.48 5.99
CA GLU A 134 14.20 -10.21 5.69
C GLU A 134 14.66 -9.92 4.25
N THR A 135 13.69 -9.88 3.33
CA THR A 135 13.93 -9.66 1.89
C THR A 135 14.27 -8.21 1.56
N VAL A 136 13.61 -7.21 2.15
CA VAL A 136 13.95 -5.79 1.93
C VAL A 136 15.31 -5.44 2.55
N ALA A 137 15.63 -6.00 3.72
CA ALA A 137 16.98 -5.89 4.29
C ALA A 137 18.05 -6.49 3.36
N HIS A 138 17.76 -7.64 2.73
CA HIS A 138 18.65 -8.26 1.76
C HIS A 138 18.77 -7.49 0.44
N LEU A 139 17.70 -6.85 -0.05
CA LEU A 139 17.76 -5.97 -1.23
C LEU A 139 18.69 -4.77 -1.00
N PHE A 140 18.70 -4.20 0.20
CA PHE A 140 19.48 -3.02 0.55
C PHE A 140 20.82 -3.31 1.27
N GLY A 141 21.42 -4.48 1.03
CA GLY A 141 22.81 -4.76 1.40
C GLY A 141 23.03 -5.41 2.77
N LEU A 142 21.99 -5.53 3.60
CA LEU A 142 22.09 -6.16 4.93
C LEU A 142 21.79 -7.67 4.89
N SER A 143 21.81 -8.29 6.07
CA SER A 143 21.24 -9.61 6.34
C SER A 143 20.33 -9.48 7.57
N ALA A 144 19.30 -10.31 7.68
CA ALA A 144 18.41 -10.33 8.84
C ALA A 144 18.18 -11.77 9.34
N PRO A 145 17.70 -11.98 10.58
CA PRO A 145 17.53 -13.32 11.13
C PRO A 145 16.41 -14.08 10.40
N ARG A 146 16.64 -15.37 10.11
CA ARG A 146 15.70 -16.18 9.33
C ARG A 146 14.34 -16.28 10.03
N VAL A 147 13.28 -15.89 9.34
CA VAL A 147 11.90 -15.85 9.89
C VAL A 147 11.49 -17.15 10.62
N ALA A 148 11.85 -18.32 10.07
CA ALA A 148 11.42 -19.62 10.55
C ALA A 148 11.79 -19.93 12.01
N THR A 149 12.86 -19.31 12.53
CA THR A 149 13.36 -19.49 13.92
C THR A 149 13.42 -18.16 14.67
N SER A 150 12.73 -17.12 14.18
CA SER A 150 12.86 -15.75 14.67
C SER A 150 12.01 -15.46 15.91
N ARG A 151 12.41 -14.45 16.68
CA ARG A 151 11.58 -13.80 17.71
C ARG A 151 10.92 -12.56 17.11
N VAL A 152 9.59 -12.47 17.17
CA VAL A 152 8.82 -11.37 16.57
C VAL A 152 7.93 -10.70 17.61
N LEU A 153 7.94 -9.37 17.64
CA LEU A 153 7.08 -8.54 18.49
C LEU A 153 6.13 -7.70 17.63
N GLU A 154 4.84 -7.63 17.96
CA GLU A 154 3.89 -6.68 17.37
C GLU A 154 3.33 -5.73 18.45
N LEU A 155 3.47 -4.43 18.20
CA LEU A 155 2.96 -3.33 19.01
C LEU A 155 1.61 -2.87 18.46
N GLY A 156 0.55 -2.97 19.25
CA GLY A 156 -0.83 -2.79 18.81
C GLY A 156 -1.36 -3.98 18.00
N CYS A 157 -1.14 -5.20 18.49
CA CYS A 157 -1.48 -6.42 17.74
C CYS A 157 -2.99 -6.68 17.58
N ALA A 158 -3.85 -5.93 18.27
CA ALA A 158 -5.27 -6.25 18.46
C ALA A 158 -5.45 -7.73 18.84
N SER A 159 -6.36 -8.45 18.17
CA SER A 159 -6.60 -9.89 18.34
C SER A 159 -5.54 -10.78 17.67
N GLY A 160 -4.45 -10.21 17.17
CA GLY A 160 -3.31 -10.95 16.61
C GLY A 160 -3.53 -11.49 15.20
N GLY A 161 -4.52 -10.98 14.43
CA GLY A 161 -4.82 -11.44 13.08
C GLY A 161 -3.67 -11.26 12.05
N ASN A 162 -2.65 -10.47 12.40
CA ASN A 162 -1.41 -10.34 11.62
C ASN A 162 -0.32 -11.35 12.04
N ILE A 163 -0.32 -11.80 13.30
CA ILE A 163 0.75 -12.61 13.90
C ILE A 163 0.35 -14.06 14.25
N LEU A 164 -0.94 -14.35 14.40
CA LEU A 164 -1.46 -15.73 14.45
C LEU A 164 -1.12 -16.53 13.18
N PRO A 165 -1.25 -15.97 11.95
CA PRO A 165 -0.81 -16.67 10.73
C PRO A 165 0.70 -16.93 10.67
N LEU A 166 1.50 -16.06 11.30
CA LEU A 166 2.95 -16.20 11.38
C LEU A 166 3.33 -17.37 12.30
N ALA A 167 2.77 -17.40 13.51
CA ALA A 167 2.96 -18.49 14.47
C ALA A 167 2.46 -19.85 13.93
N LEU A 168 1.39 -19.83 13.12
CA LEU A 168 0.85 -21.02 12.43
C LEU A 168 1.76 -21.54 11.32
N ARG A 169 2.45 -20.64 10.59
CA ARG A 169 3.37 -20.99 9.49
C ARG A 169 4.74 -21.45 9.98
N TYR A 170 5.23 -20.88 11.07
CA TYR A 170 6.58 -21.11 11.58
C TYR A 170 6.55 -21.59 13.05
N PRO A 171 6.36 -22.89 13.32
CA PRO A 171 6.26 -23.42 14.69
C PRO A 171 7.53 -23.24 15.55
N GLU A 172 8.68 -22.98 14.92
CA GLU A 172 9.97 -22.71 15.58
C GLU A 172 10.22 -21.20 15.81
N SER A 173 9.41 -20.30 15.24
CA SER A 173 9.44 -18.88 15.56
C SER A 173 8.65 -18.61 16.85
N HIS A 174 9.04 -17.60 17.63
CA HIS A 174 8.36 -17.21 18.86
C HIS A 174 7.82 -15.79 18.72
N VAL A 175 6.52 -15.66 18.92
CA VAL A 175 5.72 -14.50 18.53
C VAL A 175 5.11 -13.86 19.78
N VAL A 176 5.24 -12.54 19.91
CA VAL A 176 4.68 -11.77 21.02
C VAL A 176 3.84 -10.62 20.46
N GLY A 177 2.61 -10.48 20.93
CA GLY A 177 1.75 -9.33 20.64
C GLY A 177 1.44 -8.54 21.91
N ILE A 178 1.45 -7.21 21.83
CA ILE A 178 1.04 -6.32 22.92
C ILE A 178 -0.05 -5.37 22.40
N ASP A 179 -1.13 -5.23 23.16
CA ASP A 179 -2.24 -4.31 22.84
C ASP A 179 -2.89 -3.75 24.13
N LEU A 180 -3.53 -2.59 24.03
CA LEU A 180 -4.20 -1.94 25.16
C LEU A 180 -5.58 -2.56 25.45
N SER A 181 -6.28 -3.07 24.42
CA SER A 181 -7.64 -3.60 24.54
C SER A 181 -7.67 -4.99 25.19
N PRO A 182 -8.31 -5.15 26.37
CA PRO A 182 -8.49 -6.46 26.99
C PRO A 182 -9.40 -7.36 26.14
N VAL A 183 -10.34 -6.78 25.38
CA VAL A 183 -11.29 -7.51 24.54
C VAL A 183 -10.58 -8.18 23.36
N GLN A 184 -9.72 -7.42 22.67
CA GLN A 184 -8.92 -7.91 21.55
C GLN A 184 -7.92 -9.00 21.99
N ILE A 185 -7.16 -8.74 23.07
CA ILE A 185 -6.22 -9.73 23.63
C ILE A 185 -6.95 -11.00 24.10
N ALA A 186 -8.13 -10.89 24.71
CA ALA A 186 -8.92 -12.05 25.10
C ALA A 186 -9.42 -12.85 23.88
N ALA A 187 -9.74 -12.20 22.76
CA ALA A 187 -10.12 -12.87 21.51
C ALA A 187 -8.94 -13.62 20.87
N GLY A 188 -7.79 -12.95 20.72
CA GLY A 188 -6.57 -13.59 20.18
C GLY A 188 -6.08 -14.76 21.02
N ARG A 189 -6.17 -14.67 22.36
CA ARG A 189 -5.84 -15.76 23.29
C ARG A 189 -6.76 -16.98 23.13
N ARG A 190 -8.05 -16.79 22.82
CA ARG A 190 -8.97 -17.90 22.49
C ARG A 190 -8.57 -18.57 21.18
N ALA A 191 -8.36 -17.78 20.13
CA ALA A 191 -7.94 -18.29 18.82
C ALA A 191 -6.62 -19.09 18.89
N ALA A 192 -5.61 -18.57 19.60
CA ALA A 192 -4.36 -19.28 19.82
C ALA A 192 -4.56 -20.63 20.55
N ALA A 193 -5.47 -20.70 21.52
CA ALA A 193 -5.78 -21.92 22.26
C ALA A 193 -6.55 -22.96 21.41
N GLU A 194 -7.55 -22.53 20.63
CA GLU A 194 -8.36 -23.37 19.72
C GLU A 194 -7.53 -23.95 18.55
N LEU A 195 -6.58 -23.16 18.06
CA LEU A 195 -5.57 -23.59 17.08
C LEU A 195 -4.46 -24.43 17.73
N GLY A 196 -4.40 -24.51 19.05
CA GLY A 196 -3.42 -25.30 19.78
C GLY A 196 -2.00 -24.71 19.77
N LEU A 197 -1.82 -23.45 19.34
CA LEU A 197 -0.52 -22.79 19.24
C LEU A 197 0.21 -22.75 20.60
N LYS A 198 1.54 -22.83 20.57
CA LYS A 198 2.43 -22.88 21.75
C LYS A 198 3.58 -21.87 21.69
N ASN A 199 3.68 -21.19 20.56
CA ASN A 199 4.77 -20.31 20.17
C ASN A 199 4.30 -18.84 19.96
N ILE A 200 3.07 -18.53 20.42
CA ILE A 200 2.55 -17.15 20.46
C ILE A 200 2.11 -16.79 21.88
N GLU A 201 2.52 -15.60 22.33
CA GLU A 201 2.04 -14.95 23.53
C GLU A 201 1.35 -13.63 23.15
N LEU A 202 0.23 -13.32 23.79
CA LEU A 202 -0.48 -12.06 23.61
C LEU A 202 -0.67 -11.43 24.99
N HIS A 203 -0.25 -10.18 25.17
CA HIS A 203 -0.24 -9.47 26.45
C HIS A 203 -1.07 -8.20 26.37
N GLN A 204 -1.86 -7.94 27.40
CA GLN A 204 -2.47 -6.63 27.57
C GLN A 204 -1.45 -5.71 28.24
N GLY A 205 -1.21 -4.52 27.71
CA GLY A 205 -0.29 -3.55 28.30
C GLY A 205 -0.21 -2.23 27.53
N ASP A 206 0.29 -1.20 28.20
CA ASP A 206 0.66 0.06 27.56
C ASP A 206 2.03 -0.08 26.86
N LEU A 207 2.15 0.46 25.65
CA LEU A 207 3.39 0.52 24.89
C LEU A 207 4.42 1.45 25.57
N GLY A 208 3.95 2.46 26.32
CA GLY A 208 4.78 3.33 27.14
C GLY A 208 5.60 2.57 28.18
N GLU A 209 4.98 1.58 28.83
CA GLU A 209 5.55 0.81 29.95
C GLU A 209 6.43 -0.40 29.54
N ILE A 210 6.59 -0.70 28.24
CA ILE A 210 7.38 -1.84 27.78
C ILE A 210 8.84 -1.71 28.23
N ALA A 211 9.27 -2.60 29.13
CA ALA A 211 10.63 -2.61 29.66
C ALA A 211 11.58 -3.50 28.83
N PRO A 212 12.90 -3.21 28.82
CA PRO A 212 13.92 -4.08 28.19
C PRO A 212 13.92 -5.53 28.68
N THR A 213 13.37 -5.80 29.86
CA THR A 213 13.20 -7.15 30.42
C THR A 213 12.22 -8.05 29.65
N LEU A 214 11.46 -7.51 28.69
CA LEU A 214 10.71 -8.30 27.70
C LEU A 214 11.63 -9.13 26.79
N GLY A 215 12.93 -8.78 26.74
CA GLY A 215 13.94 -9.43 25.90
C GLY A 215 14.04 -8.81 24.52
N VAL A 216 14.86 -9.43 23.66
CA VAL A 216 15.11 -8.97 22.29
C VAL A 216 14.31 -9.75 21.25
N PHE A 217 14.05 -9.11 20.11
CA PHE A 217 13.28 -9.61 18.98
C PHE A 217 14.02 -9.32 17.68
N ASP A 218 14.00 -10.28 16.76
CA ASP A 218 14.60 -10.15 15.42
C ASP A 218 13.76 -9.24 14.53
N TYR A 219 12.45 -9.20 14.75
CA TYR A 219 11.53 -8.31 14.07
C TYR A 219 10.59 -7.62 15.07
N ILE A 220 10.42 -6.32 14.92
CA ILE A 220 9.43 -5.54 15.68
C ILE A 220 8.48 -4.89 14.67
N ILE A 221 7.17 -5.05 14.85
CA ILE A 221 6.13 -4.56 13.94
C ILE A 221 5.28 -3.54 14.71
N CYS A 222 5.11 -2.35 14.14
CA CYS A 222 4.26 -1.28 14.66
C CYS A 222 3.38 -0.76 13.53
N HIS A 223 2.41 -1.57 13.12
CA HIS A 223 1.52 -1.25 12.01
C HIS A 223 0.24 -0.55 12.48
N GLY A 224 -0.14 0.55 11.84
CA GLY A 224 -1.39 1.26 12.14
C GLY A 224 -1.45 1.98 13.49
N VAL A 225 -0.36 2.06 14.28
CA VAL A 225 -0.36 2.65 15.64
C VAL A 225 0.27 4.05 15.70
N TYR A 226 1.46 4.26 15.11
CA TYR A 226 2.33 5.40 15.45
C TYR A 226 1.67 6.78 15.30
N SER A 227 0.84 7.00 14.28
CA SER A 227 0.12 8.29 14.12
C SER A 227 -1.05 8.51 15.08
N TRP A 228 -1.55 7.47 15.75
CA TRP A 228 -2.80 7.50 16.52
C TRP A 228 -2.58 7.56 18.03
N VAL A 229 -1.32 7.54 18.46
CA VAL A 229 -0.91 7.63 19.86
C VAL A 229 -0.30 9.00 20.20
N PRO A 230 -0.29 9.43 21.48
CA PRO A 230 0.35 10.69 21.89
C PRO A 230 1.89 10.67 21.74
N PRO A 231 2.56 11.86 21.74
CA PRO A 231 3.99 11.96 21.38
C PRO A 231 4.97 11.23 22.30
N ASP A 232 4.65 11.07 23.58
CA ASP A 232 5.42 10.28 24.54
C ASP A 232 5.33 8.77 24.24
N VAL A 233 4.17 8.28 23.79
CA VAL A 233 4.02 6.91 23.27
C VAL A 233 4.74 6.75 21.92
N GLN A 234 4.81 7.79 21.07
CA GLN A 234 5.66 7.77 19.87
C GLN A 234 7.15 7.64 20.23
N GLU A 235 7.64 8.39 21.21
CA GLU A 235 9.02 8.23 21.72
C GLU A 235 9.24 6.84 22.36
N ALA A 236 8.23 6.29 23.06
CA ALA A 236 8.29 4.94 23.62
C ALA A 236 8.36 3.84 22.54
N ILE A 237 7.61 3.96 21.44
CA ILE A 237 7.68 3.02 20.31
C ILE A 237 9.11 3.01 19.73
N LEU A 238 9.71 4.18 19.49
CA LEU A 238 11.08 4.27 18.98
C LEU A 238 12.11 3.77 20.00
N ARG A 239 11.89 3.99 21.30
CA ARG A 239 12.69 3.40 22.38
C ARG A 239 12.63 1.88 22.36
N VAL A 240 11.45 1.28 22.27
CA VAL A 240 11.28 -0.19 22.19
C VAL A 240 11.97 -0.74 20.94
N CYS A 241 11.83 -0.07 19.79
CA CYS A 241 12.54 -0.41 18.56
C CYS A 241 14.07 -0.34 18.70
N ARG A 242 14.63 0.39 19.69
CA ARG A 242 16.07 0.42 20.00
C ARG A 242 16.47 -0.59 21.08
N GLU A 243 15.72 -0.67 22.17
CA GLU A 243 16.08 -1.43 23.37
C GLU A 243 15.73 -2.92 23.26
N ASN A 244 14.71 -3.27 22.48
CA ASN A 244 14.21 -4.64 22.33
C ASN A 244 14.51 -5.24 20.94
N LEU A 245 15.22 -4.57 20.04
CA LEU A 245 15.58 -5.12 18.72
C LEU A 245 16.92 -5.86 18.78
N ALA A 246 16.99 -7.06 18.23
CA ALA A 246 18.23 -7.85 18.11
C ALA A 246 19.27 -7.12 17.22
N PRO A 247 20.58 -7.41 17.35
CA PRO A 247 21.62 -6.70 16.61
C PRO A 247 21.43 -6.72 15.09
N ASP A 248 21.03 -7.85 14.52
CA ASP A 248 20.75 -7.99 13.08
C ASP A 248 19.29 -7.72 12.68
N GLY A 249 18.44 -7.37 13.65
CA GLY A 249 17.00 -7.26 13.47
C GLY A 249 16.52 -6.08 12.62
N VAL A 250 15.25 -6.11 12.25
CA VAL A 250 14.55 -5.07 11.47
C VAL A 250 13.24 -4.68 12.17
N ALA A 251 13.08 -3.40 12.48
CA ALA A 251 11.81 -2.85 12.95
C ALA A 251 11.00 -2.24 11.79
N HIS A 252 9.69 -2.46 11.77
CA HIS A 252 8.71 -1.87 10.85
C HIS A 252 7.82 -0.90 11.62
N VAL A 253 7.71 0.34 11.15
CA VAL A 253 6.83 1.36 11.74
C VAL A 253 6.08 2.07 10.63
N SER A 254 4.74 2.09 10.69
CA SER A 254 3.91 2.75 9.68
C SER A 254 3.08 3.90 10.24
N TYR A 255 2.96 4.97 9.47
CA TYR A 255 2.38 6.24 9.90
C TYR A 255 1.79 7.02 8.73
N ASN A 256 0.81 7.87 9.05
CA ASN A 256 0.28 8.89 8.13
C ASN A 256 1.38 9.93 7.87
N CYS A 257 1.53 10.40 6.64
CA CYS A 257 2.58 11.36 6.29
C CYS A 257 2.09 12.56 5.48
N TYR A 258 2.90 13.62 5.54
CA TYR A 258 2.70 14.86 4.78
C TYR A 258 3.53 14.87 3.48
N PRO A 259 3.05 15.56 2.43
CA PRO A 259 1.90 16.47 2.42
C PRO A 259 0.52 15.80 2.30
N GLY A 260 0.42 14.54 1.87
CA GLY A 260 -0.83 13.96 1.41
C GLY A 260 -1.96 14.00 2.45
N TRP A 261 -1.64 13.81 3.73
CA TRP A 261 -2.66 13.86 4.79
C TRP A 261 -3.33 15.23 4.99
N LYS A 262 -2.73 16.33 4.51
CA LYS A 262 -3.30 17.69 4.62
C LYS A 262 -4.67 17.83 3.94
N ALA A 263 -4.93 17.04 2.91
CA ALA A 263 -6.25 16.98 2.28
C ALA A 263 -7.30 16.28 3.18
N LYS A 264 -6.90 15.23 3.90
CA LYS A 264 -7.78 14.49 4.83
C LYS A 264 -8.06 15.28 6.10
N GLU A 265 -7.10 16.03 6.63
CA GLU A 265 -7.30 16.91 7.80
C GLU A 265 -8.42 17.93 7.58
N VAL A 266 -8.45 18.61 6.42
CA VAL A 266 -9.50 19.61 6.11
C VAL A 266 -10.90 18.96 6.09
N ILE A 267 -11.00 17.72 5.62
CA ILE A 267 -12.24 16.93 5.61
C ILE A 267 -12.62 16.48 7.03
N ARG A 268 -11.64 16.00 7.82
CA ARG A 268 -11.79 15.61 9.22
C ARG A 268 -12.25 16.79 10.10
N ASP A 269 -11.64 17.96 9.97
CA ASP A 269 -12.04 19.17 10.70
C ASP A 269 -13.48 19.58 10.38
N ALA A 270 -13.89 19.48 9.10
CA ALA A 270 -15.28 19.71 8.70
C ALA A 270 -16.24 18.67 9.31
N MET A 271 -15.88 17.38 9.32
CA MET A 271 -16.65 16.31 9.97
C MET A 271 -16.81 16.55 11.48
N ILE A 272 -15.73 16.92 12.18
CA ILE A 272 -15.73 17.24 13.61
C ILE A 272 -16.59 18.47 13.91
N LEU A 273 -16.46 19.54 13.10
CA LEU A 273 -17.28 20.75 13.21
C LEU A 273 -18.79 20.43 13.12
N ARG A 274 -19.17 19.55 12.20
CA ARG A 274 -20.57 19.12 12.03
C ARG A 274 -21.02 18.15 13.13
N GLY A 275 -20.18 17.22 13.56
CA GLY A 275 -20.49 16.26 14.62
C GLY A 275 -20.87 16.92 15.95
N ARG A 276 -20.31 18.10 16.25
CA ARG A 276 -20.61 18.90 17.46
C ARG A 276 -22.01 19.56 17.48
N HIS A 277 -22.79 19.49 16.40
CA HIS A 277 -24.10 20.16 16.35
C HIS A 277 -25.16 19.42 17.20
N ALA A 278 -25.95 20.14 18.00
CA ALA A 278 -26.71 19.56 19.12
C ALA A 278 -27.75 18.46 18.77
N GLY A 279 -28.18 18.36 17.50
CA GLY A 279 -29.05 17.31 16.98
C GLY A 279 -28.34 16.03 16.53
N SER A 280 -27.02 15.90 16.70
CA SER A 280 -26.24 14.74 16.26
C SER A 280 -26.30 13.54 17.21
N LYS A 281 -26.74 13.74 18.46
CA LYS A 281 -26.52 12.83 19.61
C LYS A 281 -26.84 11.36 19.36
N ASP A 282 -27.92 11.08 18.64
CA ASP A 282 -28.39 9.70 18.44
C ASP A 282 -27.60 8.95 17.36
N ARG A 283 -26.97 9.66 16.40
CA ARG A 283 -26.18 9.10 15.28
C ARG A 283 -25.06 10.06 14.82
N PRO A 284 -24.03 10.32 15.64
CA PRO A 284 -22.99 11.30 15.32
C PRO A 284 -22.15 10.92 14.09
N LEU A 285 -21.82 9.64 13.91
CA LEU A 285 -21.08 9.09 12.76
C LEU A 285 -21.77 9.39 11.42
N ALA A 286 -23.05 9.00 11.28
CA ALA A 286 -23.83 9.26 10.07
C ALA A 286 -24.01 10.77 9.80
N TYR A 287 -24.15 11.58 10.86
CA TYR A 287 -24.28 13.03 10.73
C TYR A 287 -22.96 13.70 10.29
N ALA A 288 -21.82 13.18 10.75
CA ALA A 288 -20.48 13.60 10.33
C ALA A 288 -20.17 13.19 8.88
N ARG A 289 -20.45 11.94 8.48
CA ARG A 289 -20.29 11.46 7.08
C ARG A 289 -21.01 12.37 6.09
N GLY A 290 -22.24 12.75 6.39
CA GLY A 290 -23.05 13.66 5.56
C GLY A 290 -22.47 15.08 5.40
N MET A 291 -21.36 15.43 6.06
CA MET A 291 -20.61 16.66 5.77
C MET A 291 -20.05 16.66 4.36
N ILE A 292 -19.67 15.49 3.84
CA ILE A 292 -18.90 15.39 2.60
C ILE A 292 -19.83 15.42 1.40
N ASP A 293 -21.01 14.78 1.50
CA ASP A 293 -22.12 14.98 0.56
C ASP A 293 -22.59 16.45 0.52
N PHE A 294 -22.62 17.12 1.68
CA PHE A 294 -22.94 18.54 1.77
C PHE A 294 -21.87 19.41 1.09
N LEU A 295 -20.58 19.19 1.37
CA LEU A 295 -19.48 19.89 0.71
C LEU A 295 -19.46 19.64 -0.80
N ALA A 296 -19.82 18.44 -1.27
CA ALA A 296 -19.95 18.13 -2.69
C ALA A 296 -21.10 18.92 -3.37
N GLY A 297 -22.13 19.29 -2.60
CA GLY A 297 -23.24 20.13 -3.06
C GLY A 297 -23.00 21.64 -2.97
N VAL A 298 -22.00 22.13 -2.21
CA VAL A 298 -21.80 23.57 -1.97
C VAL A 298 -20.42 24.13 -2.33
N ALA A 299 -19.39 23.29 -2.50
CA ALA A 299 -18.07 23.74 -2.93
C ALA A 299 -18.02 23.95 -4.46
N ASP A 300 -17.34 25.01 -4.91
CA ASP A 300 -17.02 25.19 -6.34
C ASP A 300 -16.12 24.03 -6.82
N PRO A 301 -16.53 23.21 -7.81
CA PRO A 301 -15.72 22.10 -8.33
C PRO A 301 -14.33 22.51 -8.85
N ASN A 302 -14.14 23.78 -9.23
CA ASN A 302 -12.87 24.31 -9.72
C ASN A 302 -11.92 24.74 -8.58
N SER A 303 -12.44 24.90 -7.37
CA SER A 303 -11.66 25.25 -6.18
C SER A 303 -10.78 24.08 -5.70
N LEU A 304 -9.82 24.38 -4.82
CA LEU A 304 -9.05 23.33 -4.13
C LEU A 304 -9.96 22.42 -3.29
N MET A 305 -10.94 23.00 -2.60
CA MET A 305 -11.89 22.24 -1.77
C MET A 305 -12.76 21.30 -2.63
N GLY A 306 -13.24 21.77 -3.79
CA GLY A 306 -14.02 20.96 -4.73
C GLY A 306 -13.25 19.74 -5.24
N ARG A 307 -11.94 19.89 -5.50
CA ARG A 307 -11.07 18.76 -5.87
C ARG A 307 -10.86 17.78 -4.71
N ILE A 308 -10.54 18.27 -3.51
CA ILE A 308 -10.38 17.42 -2.31
C ILE A 308 -11.66 16.62 -2.04
N VAL A 309 -12.83 17.25 -2.12
CA VAL A 309 -14.11 16.56 -1.94
C VAL A 309 -14.35 15.53 -3.03
N ALA A 310 -14.11 15.85 -4.31
CA ALA A 310 -14.29 14.91 -5.42
C ALA A 310 -13.40 13.66 -5.29
N GLU A 311 -12.18 13.83 -4.78
CA GLU A 311 -11.23 12.75 -4.49
C GLU A 311 -11.73 11.87 -3.32
N GLN A 312 -12.02 12.47 -2.16
CA GLN A 312 -12.39 11.70 -0.97
C GLN A 312 -13.79 11.05 -1.09
N SER A 313 -14.77 11.71 -1.73
CA SER A 313 -16.12 11.16 -1.95
C SER A 313 -16.13 9.83 -2.72
N GLY A 314 -15.13 9.56 -3.56
CA GLY A 314 -14.98 8.26 -4.21
C GLY A 314 -14.56 7.16 -3.23
N ALA A 315 -13.55 7.44 -2.40
CA ALA A 315 -12.99 6.48 -1.45
C ALA A 315 -13.96 6.16 -0.29
N LEU A 316 -14.57 7.19 0.29
CA LEU A 316 -15.43 7.10 1.47
C LEU A 316 -16.73 6.30 1.28
N ASN A 317 -17.18 6.15 0.04
CA ASN A 317 -18.32 5.30 -0.29
C ASN A 317 -17.95 3.80 -0.43
N SER A 318 -16.67 3.47 -0.30
CA SER A 318 -16.11 2.11 -0.42
C SER A 318 -15.56 1.55 0.90
N PHE A 319 -15.40 2.38 1.94
CA PHE A 319 -14.85 1.98 3.24
C PHE A 319 -15.91 1.54 4.25
N HIS A 320 -15.49 0.66 5.18
CA HIS A 320 -16.32 0.18 6.28
C HIS A 320 -16.45 1.21 7.41
N GLU A 321 -17.51 1.12 8.23
CA GLU A 321 -17.81 2.14 9.26
C GLU A 321 -16.72 2.26 10.33
N SER A 322 -16.08 1.13 10.70
CA SER A 322 -14.90 1.12 11.57
C SER A 322 -13.75 1.95 11.00
N TYR A 323 -13.35 1.71 9.74
CA TYR A 323 -12.28 2.47 9.08
C TYR A 323 -12.57 3.98 9.04
N LEU A 324 -13.84 4.38 8.82
CA LEU A 324 -14.22 5.80 8.83
C LEU A 324 -14.13 6.43 10.23
N GLN A 325 -14.47 5.67 11.29
CA GLN A 325 -14.33 6.11 12.67
C GLN A 325 -12.86 6.28 13.06
N HIS A 326 -12.03 5.27 12.79
CA HIS A 326 -10.59 5.33 13.04
C HIS A 326 -9.94 6.47 12.22
N GLU A 327 -10.10 6.49 10.89
CA GLU A 327 -9.38 7.44 10.04
C GLU A 327 -9.75 8.92 10.28
N PHE A 328 -11.05 9.22 10.43
CA PHE A 328 -11.55 10.60 10.48
C PHE A 328 -11.98 11.09 11.86
N LEU A 329 -12.19 10.22 12.86
CA LEU A 329 -12.82 10.60 14.13
C LEU A 329 -12.09 10.14 15.40
N GLU A 330 -11.03 9.32 15.34
CA GLU A 330 -10.18 9.04 16.50
C GLU A 330 -9.60 10.31 17.12
N LEU A 331 -9.38 10.32 18.44
CA LEU A 331 -9.03 11.54 19.16
C LEU A 331 -7.67 12.12 18.75
N TYR A 332 -6.67 11.26 18.57
CA TYR A 332 -5.33 11.62 18.09
C TYR A 332 -5.16 11.17 16.64
N ASN A 333 -4.69 12.08 15.79
CA ASN A 333 -4.05 11.73 14.51
C ASN A 333 -2.93 12.73 14.29
N SER A 334 -1.70 12.24 14.32
CA SER A 334 -0.46 13.00 14.23
C SER A 334 0.37 12.47 13.05
N PRO A 335 0.05 12.90 11.81
CA PRO A 335 0.93 12.69 10.67
C PRO A 335 2.19 13.56 10.81
N CYS A 336 3.28 13.12 10.20
CA CYS A 336 4.58 13.80 10.21
C CYS A 336 5.17 13.90 8.79
N TYR A 337 6.21 14.72 8.62
CA TYR A 337 7.07 14.59 7.44
C TYR A 337 8.03 13.42 7.65
N PHE A 338 8.38 12.71 6.56
CA PHE A 338 9.32 11.60 6.59
C PHE A 338 10.68 11.99 7.20
N GLY A 339 11.18 13.19 6.88
CA GLY A 339 12.40 13.73 7.49
C GLY A 339 12.31 13.93 9.01
N ASP A 340 11.14 14.32 9.53
CA ASP A 340 10.91 14.47 10.98
C ASP A 340 10.88 13.09 11.66
N PHE A 341 10.25 12.09 11.02
CA PHE A 341 10.23 10.71 11.50
C PHE A 341 11.64 10.10 11.56
N VAL A 342 12.43 10.25 10.49
CA VAL A 342 13.81 9.74 10.46
C VAL A 342 14.67 10.43 11.51
N ALA A 343 14.56 11.75 11.69
CA ALA A 343 15.29 12.47 12.74
C ALA A 343 14.91 12.00 14.17
N ALA A 344 13.65 11.60 14.39
CA ALA A 344 13.21 11.01 15.65
C ALA A 344 13.80 9.59 15.86
N ALA A 345 13.88 8.78 14.81
CA ALA A 345 14.51 7.46 14.85
C ALA A 345 16.03 7.56 15.08
N GLU A 346 16.71 8.50 14.41
CA GLU A 346 18.14 8.80 14.61
C GLU A 346 18.42 9.26 16.05
N LYS A 347 17.56 10.11 16.63
CA LYS A 347 17.61 10.51 18.06
C LYS A 347 17.50 9.29 18.99
N ALA A 348 16.74 8.26 18.61
CA ALA A 348 16.64 7.00 19.36
C ALA A 348 17.80 6.01 19.09
N GLY A 349 18.76 6.33 18.22
CA GLY A 349 19.88 5.45 17.87
C GLY A 349 19.54 4.37 16.83
N LEU A 350 18.51 4.61 16.02
CA LEU A 350 18.13 3.81 14.85
C LEU A 350 18.54 4.50 13.56
N ALA A 351 18.56 3.77 12.45
CA ALA A 351 18.79 4.28 11.11
C ALA A 351 17.70 3.80 10.13
N TYR A 352 17.43 4.63 9.13
CA TYR A 352 16.53 4.32 8.02
C TYR A 352 17.15 3.24 7.12
N LEU A 353 16.47 2.10 6.98
CA LEU A 353 16.84 1.01 6.06
C LEU A 353 16.17 1.19 4.68
N GLY A 354 14.90 1.61 4.68
CA GLY A 354 14.09 1.67 3.48
C GLY A 354 12.60 1.77 3.80
N ASP A 355 11.77 1.77 2.77
CA ASP A 355 10.33 1.64 2.89
C ASP A 355 9.91 0.21 2.55
N ALA A 356 8.88 -0.31 3.23
CA ALA A 356 8.36 -1.65 3.00
C ALA A 356 7.65 -1.78 1.64
N GLU A 357 7.49 -0.69 0.89
CA GLU A 357 7.16 -0.69 -0.54
C GLU A 357 8.36 -0.13 -1.35
N PRO A 358 9.39 -0.94 -1.68
CA PRO A 358 10.64 -0.45 -2.31
C PRO A 358 10.43 0.27 -3.64
N SER A 359 9.37 -0.07 -4.39
CA SER A 359 8.99 0.61 -5.64
C SER A 359 8.76 2.12 -5.47
N THR A 360 8.42 2.57 -4.25
CA THR A 360 8.25 3.99 -3.92
C THR A 360 9.57 4.76 -3.79
N MET A 361 10.67 4.05 -3.47
CA MET A 361 12.01 4.63 -3.26
C MET A 361 12.73 4.90 -4.59
N PHE A 362 12.42 4.14 -5.65
CA PHE A 362 13.11 4.22 -6.93
C PHE A 362 12.63 5.42 -7.77
N VAL A 363 13.33 6.54 -7.65
CA VAL A 363 13.10 7.79 -8.40
C VAL A 363 12.96 7.59 -9.93
N ALA A 364 13.57 6.55 -10.50
CA ALA A 364 13.44 6.18 -11.91
C ALA A 364 11.99 5.96 -12.37
N ASN A 365 11.11 5.49 -11.48
CA ASN A 365 9.69 5.25 -11.75
C ASN A 365 8.91 6.52 -12.12
N PHE A 366 9.39 7.69 -11.69
CA PHE A 366 8.80 9.00 -11.98
C PHE A 366 9.25 9.56 -13.35
N GLY A 367 10.15 8.86 -14.05
CA GLY A 367 10.65 9.23 -15.37
C GLY A 367 11.75 10.29 -15.35
N ALA A 368 12.56 10.33 -16.41
CA ALA A 368 13.79 11.13 -16.47
C ALA A 368 13.60 12.64 -16.22
N SER A 369 12.44 13.21 -16.55
CA SER A 369 12.10 14.62 -16.31
C SER A 369 11.86 14.97 -14.84
N VAL A 370 11.59 13.98 -13.99
CA VAL A 370 11.50 14.13 -12.53
C VAL A 370 12.79 13.64 -11.87
N ALA A 371 13.31 12.50 -12.32
CA ALA A 371 14.47 11.86 -11.69
C ALA A 371 15.76 12.67 -11.78
N ALA A 372 16.10 13.22 -12.95
CA ALA A 372 17.37 13.93 -13.10
C ALA A 372 17.46 15.23 -12.26
N PRO A 373 16.42 16.10 -12.19
CA PRO A 373 16.41 17.23 -11.27
C PRO A 373 16.47 16.83 -9.79
N LEU A 374 15.73 15.80 -9.36
CA LEU A 374 15.73 15.38 -7.95
C LEU A 374 17.07 14.81 -7.50
N LEU A 375 17.71 13.98 -8.34
CA LEU A 375 19.06 13.46 -8.08
C LEU A 375 20.10 14.60 -8.00
N GLN A 376 19.96 15.63 -8.83
CA GLN A 376 20.84 16.81 -8.77
C GLN A 376 20.65 17.65 -7.50
N GLU A 377 19.42 17.83 -7.02
CA GLU A 377 19.10 18.60 -5.81
C GLU A 377 19.45 17.85 -4.51
N CYS A 378 19.29 16.51 -4.51
CA CYS A 378 19.45 15.70 -3.31
C CYS A 378 20.87 15.15 -3.11
N GLY A 379 21.64 14.99 -4.20
CA GLY A 379 22.94 14.30 -4.15
C GLY A 379 22.78 12.88 -3.60
N ASP A 380 23.72 12.46 -2.77
CA ASP A 380 23.73 11.11 -2.17
C ASP A 380 22.76 10.93 -0.98
N SER A 381 21.91 11.92 -0.67
CA SER A 381 20.99 11.86 0.47
C SER A 381 19.65 11.20 0.13
N GLN A 382 19.55 9.88 0.36
CA GLN A 382 18.31 9.11 0.16
C GLN A 382 17.12 9.71 0.95
N VAL A 383 17.32 10.06 2.23
CA VAL A 383 16.27 10.63 3.08
C VAL A 383 15.71 11.93 2.49
N ARG A 384 16.57 12.77 1.90
CA ARG A 384 16.13 13.99 1.21
C ARG A 384 15.40 13.66 -0.10
N LEU A 385 15.96 12.77 -0.93
CA LEU A 385 15.37 12.33 -2.19
C LEU A 385 13.94 11.83 -1.99
N GLU A 386 13.73 10.98 -1.00
CA GLU A 386 12.42 10.45 -0.66
C GLU A 386 11.47 11.47 -0.04
N GLN A 387 11.97 12.42 0.76
CA GLN A 387 11.13 13.53 1.22
C GLN A 387 10.62 14.40 0.05
N TYR A 388 11.43 14.60 -1.01
CA TYR A 388 10.94 15.25 -2.24
C TYR A 388 9.97 14.35 -3.02
N LEU A 389 10.18 13.03 -3.06
CA LEU A 389 9.22 12.10 -3.68
C LEU A 389 7.85 12.12 -2.98
N ASP A 390 7.81 12.28 -1.65
CA ASP A 390 6.55 12.45 -0.92
C ASP A 390 5.79 13.71 -1.36
N PHE A 391 6.50 14.82 -1.62
CA PHE A 391 5.90 16.03 -2.19
C PHE A 391 5.44 15.86 -3.65
N VAL A 392 6.19 15.12 -4.46
CA VAL A 392 5.86 14.87 -5.88
C VAL A 392 4.69 13.88 -6.06
N SER A 393 4.60 12.87 -5.20
CA SER A 393 3.55 11.85 -5.21
C SER A 393 2.31 12.21 -4.37
N ASN A 394 2.39 13.28 -3.57
CA ASN A 394 1.42 13.63 -2.54
C ASN A 394 1.20 12.48 -1.53
N ARG A 395 2.29 11.86 -1.07
CA ARG A 395 2.26 10.64 -0.24
C ARG A 395 1.47 10.88 1.05
N THR A 396 0.57 9.95 1.35
CA THR A 396 -0.36 9.98 2.49
C THR A 396 0.05 9.06 3.63
N PHE A 397 0.81 8.00 3.35
CA PHE A 397 1.16 6.93 4.30
C PHE A 397 2.53 6.35 3.97
N ARG A 398 3.29 5.96 5.00
CA ARG A 398 4.60 5.31 4.89
C ARG A 398 4.67 4.05 5.74
N GLN A 399 5.54 3.13 5.35
CA GLN A 399 5.82 1.88 6.07
C GLN A 399 7.34 1.75 6.21
N THR A 400 7.92 2.51 7.13
CA THR A 400 9.37 2.63 7.25
C THR A 400 9.99 1.44 7.95
N LEU A 401 11.11 0.95 7.40
CA LEU A 401 11.98 -0.02 8.03
C LEU A 401 13.16 0.68 8.71
N LEU A 402 13.43 0.26 9.94
CA LEU A 402 14.50 0.78 10.79
C LEU A 402 15.42 -0.37 11.25
N VAL A 403 16.69 -0.06 11.40
CA VAL A 403 17.73 -0.92 11.98
C VAL A 403 18.54 -0.14 13.02
N HIS A 404 19.43 -0.79 13.76
CA HIS A 404 20.37 -0.07 14.65
C HIS A 404 21.31 0.85 13.87
N ALA A 405 21.63 2.02 14.42
CA ALA A 405 22.38 3.06 13.70
C ALA A 405 23.85 2.70 13.38
N ASP A 406 24.43 1.69 14.02
CA ASP A 406 25.75 1.14 13.69
C ASP A 406 25.76 0.40 12.34
N ARG A 407 24.64 -0.17 11.91
CA ARG A 407 24.47 -0.84 10.61
C ARG A 407 24.27 0.14 9.44
N ALA A 408 24.15 1.44 9.71
CA ALA A 408 23.83 2.44 8.69
C ALA A 408 24.88 2.54 7.57
N GLY A 409 26.14 2.17 7.86
CA GLY A 409 27.23 2.18 6.89
C GLY A 409 27.21 1.04 5.86
N ASP A 410 26.45 -0.03 6.13
CA ASP A 410 26.37 -1.24 5.29
C ASP A 410 25.18 -1.18 4.30
N ILE A 411 24.33 -0.15 4.38
CA ILE A 411 23.12 0.00 3.58
C ILE A 411 23.46 0.47 2.16
N SER A 412 22.97 -0.24 1.15
CA SER A 412 23.08 0.12 -0.27
C SER A 412 21.71 0.31 -0.91
N TYR A 413 21.37 1.56 -1.26
CA TYR A 413 20.18 1.87 -2.08
C TYR A 413 20.37 1.56 -3.58
N ARG A 414 21.50 0.94 -3.96
CA ARG A 414 21.69 0.31 -5.27
C ARG A 414 21.50 -1.19 -5.10
N LEU A 415 20.62 -1.77 -5.92
CA LEU A 415 20.41 -3.21 -5.98
C LEU A 415 21.68 -3.89 -6.53
N ASP A 416 21.99 -5.06 -5.97
CA ASP A 416 23.19 -5.84 -6.32
C ASP A 416 22.81 -7.14 -7.06
N GLY A 417 23.55 -7.45 -8.12
CA GLY A 417 23.25 -8.55 -9.02
C GLY A 417 23.44 -9.95 -8.40
N GLU A 418 24.35 -10.13 -7.43
CA GLU A 418 24.45 -11.41 -6.69
C GLU A 418 23.26 -11.55 -5.72
N ARG A 419 22.91 -10.47 -5.00
CA ARG A 419 21.76 -10.43 -4.09
C ARG A 419 20.43 -10.66 -4.81
N LEU A 420 20.22 -10.10 -6.01
CA LEU A 420 19.04 -10.37 -6.84
C LEU A 420 18.97 -11.84 -7.28
N ARG A 421 20.10 -12.46 -7.65
CA ARG A 421 20.17 -13.88 -8.05
C ARG A 421 19.97 -14.87 -6.87
N ALA A 422 20.06 -14.39 -5.62
CA ALA A 422 19.72 -15.17 -4.43
C ALA A 422 18.21 -15.22 -4.12
N LEU A 423 17.36 -14.50 -4.86
CA LEU A 423 15.92 -14.42 -4.60
C LEU A 423 15.13 -15.58 -5.23
N HIS A 424 14.09 -16.02 -4.50
CA HIS A 424 12.96 -16.75 -5.06
C HIS A 424 11.94 -15.74 -5.61
N VAL A 425 11.61 -15.85 -6.91
CA VAL A 425 10.84 -14.85 -7.67
C VAL A 425 9.55 -15.45 -8.20
N ALA A 426 8.44 -14.72 -8.06
CA ALA A 426 7.13 -15.06 -8.63
C ALA A 426 6.52 -13.86 -9.36
N ALA A 427 6.19 -13.99 -10.65
CA ALA A 427 5.53 -12.94 -11.42
C ALA A 427 4.52 -13.51 -12.43
N PHE A 428 3.39 -12.83 -12.62
CA PHE A 428 2.41 -13.19 -13.65
C PHE A 428 2.56 -12.29 -14.87
N LEU A 429 3.37 -12.73 -15.83
CA LEU A 429 3.75 -11.99 -17.04
C LEU A 429 3.31 -12.72 -18.32
N PRO A 430 2.01 -13.01 -18.53
CA PRO A 430 1.56 -13.66 -19.76
C PRO A 430 1.87 -12.79 -20.98
N PRO A 431 2.28 -13.37 -22.12
CA PRO A 431 2.39 -12.63 -23.37
C PRO A 431 1.03 -12.08 -23.79
N GLN A 432 1.02 -10.86 -24.35
CA GLN A 432 -0.20 -10.30 -24.94
C GLN A 432 -0.25 -10.67 -26.43
N GLY A 433 -1.08 -11.67 -26.75
CA GLY A 433 -1.14 -12.30 -28.07
C GLY A 433 -0.07 -13.38 -28.27
N ASP A 434 0.05 -13.86 -29.51
CA ASP A 434 0.92 -14.98 -29.89
C ASP A 434 2.39 -14.52 -29.97
N ALA A 435 3.06 -14.41 -28.81
CA ALA A 435 4.44 -13.96 -28.72
C ALA A 435 5.44 -14.97 -29.32
N VAL A 436 6.44 -14.44 -30.02
CA VAL A 436 7.58 -15.20 -30.54
C VAL A 436 8.80 -15.00 -29.62
N LEU A 437 9.54 -16.09 -29.37
CA LEU A 437 10.82 -16.08 -28.63
C LEU A 437 11.99 -15.63 -29.52
N ASP A 438 11.81 -14.50 -30.20
CA ASP A 438 12.84 -13.74 -30.90
C ASP A 438 13.29 -12.53 -30.06
N ASP A 439 14.13 -11.67 -30.61
CA ASP A 439 14.60 -10.44 -29.94
C ASP A 439 13.78 -9.19 -30.32
N ALA A 440 12.56 -9.36 -30.86
CA ALA A 440 11.67 -8.25 -31.22
C ALA A 440 10.86 -7.75 -30.00
N PRO A 441 10.81 -6.43 -29.70
CA PRO A 441 10.06 -5.89 -28.56
C PRO A 441 8.58 -6.32 -28.51
N TRP A 442 8.19 -7.08 -27.47
CA TRP A 442 6.84 -7.62 -27.32
C TRP A 442 6.19 -7.28 -25.96
N PRO A 443 4.86 -6.99 -25.90
CA PRO A 443 4.14 -6.74 -24.66
C PRO A 443 3.85 -7.99 -23.82
N TYR A 444 4.24 -7.96 -22.55
CA TYR A 444 4.00 -9.00 -21.53
C TYR A 444 3.33 -8.39 -20.28
N GLY A 445 2.41 -9.12 -19.67
CA GLY A 445 1.66 -8.71 -18.47
C GLY A 445 0.15 -8.93 -18.61
N PRO A 446 -0.60 -9.02 -17.48
CA PRO A 446 -2.01 -9.37 -17.49
C PRO A 446 -2.88 -8.35 -18.25
N ALA A 447 -3.96 -8.85 -18.86
CA ALA A 447 -4.92 -8.00 -19.58
C ALA A 447 -5.49 -6.90 -18.67
N GLY A 448 -5.58 -5.68 -19.20
CA GLY A 448 -6.00 -4.49 -18.46
C GLY A 448 -4.85 -3.77 -17.72
N SER A 449 -3.71 -4.42 -17.47
CA SER A 449 -2.51 -3.75 -16.93
C SER A 449 -1.70 -3.06 -18.04
N ARG A 450 -0.83 -2.11 -17.66
CA ARG A 450 0.23 -1.61 -18.54
C ARG A 450 1.29 -2.71 -18.71
N PRO A 451 1.52 -3.25 -19.92
CA PRO A 451 2.51 -4.29 -20.13
C PRO A 451 3.94 -3.78 -19.91
N LEU A 452 4.84 -4.71 -19.57
CA LEU A 452 6.27 -4.56 -19.81
C LEU A 452 6.53 -4.86 -21.30
N ILE A 453 7.45 -4.12 -21.92
CA ILE A 453 7.89 -4.40 -23.29
C ILE A 453 9.22 -5.12 -23.20
N LEU A 454 9.24 -6.40 -23.53
CA LEU A 454 10.40 -7.28 -23.40
C LEU A 454 11.00 -7.52 -24.81
N PRO A 455 12.22 -7.01 -25.10
CA PRO A 455 12.92 -7.32 -26.35
C PRO A 455 13.45 -8.75 -26.38
N GLN A 456 14.31 -9.12 -25.44
CA GLN A 456 15.20 -10.28 -25.59
C GLN A 456 14.51 -11.62 -25.37
N ARG A 457 14.88 -12.62 -26.18
CA ARG A 457 14.32 -13.98 -26.13
C ARG A 457 14.54 -14.71 -24.80
N SER A 458 15.66 -14.44 -24.13
CA SER A 458 16.00 -14.85 -22.76
C SER A 458 14.96 -14.33 -21.74
N VAL A 459 14.73 -13.02 -21.74
CA VAL A 459 13.80 -12.30 -20.87
C VAL A 459 12.35 -12.74 -21.11
N LYS A 460 11.97 -12.95 -22.38
CA LYS A 460 10.66 -13.50 -22.76
C LYS A 460 10.45 -14.93 -22.25
N ALA A 461 11.47 -15.79 -22.33
CA ALA A 461 11.43 -17.15 -21.81
C ALA A 461 11.33 -17.16 -20.27
N ALA A 462 12.09 -16.30 -19.59
CA ALA A 462 12.02 -16.13 -18.14
C ALA A 462 10.62 -15.64 -17.68
N ALA A 463 10.04 -14.66 -18.38
CA ALA A 463 8.68 -14.19 -18.12
C ALA A 463 7.62 -15.29 -18.33
N ALA A 464 7.79 -16.15 -19.34
CA ALA A 464 6.92 -17.31 -19.55
C ALA A 464 7.08 -18.36 -18.43
N ALA A 465 8.30 -18.65 -17.99
CA ALA A 465 8.58 -19.58 -16.89
C ALA A 465 7.99 -19.10 -15.54
N LEU A 466 8.18 -17.82 -15.20
CA LEU A 466 7.56 -17.20 -14.02
C LEU A 466 6.03 -17.27 -14.09
N THR A 467 5.45 -17.00 -15.26
CA THR A 467 3.99 -17.11 -15.49
C THR A 467 3.47 -18.54 -15.34
N ALA A 468 4.27 -19.54 -15.73
CA ALA A 468 3.94 -20.95 -15.54
C ALA A 468 4.07 -21.39 -14.07
N ALA A 469 5.00 -20.82 -13.30
CA ALA A 469 5.18 -21.08 -11.88
C ALA A 469 4.15 -20.36 -10.98
N TRP A 470 3.65 -19.19 -11.40
CA TRP A 470 2.77 -18.34 -10.61
C TRP A 470 1.55 -19.07 -10.00
N PRO A 471 1.20 -18.80 -8.73
CA PRO A 471 1.81 -17.85 -7.78
C PRO A 471 2.95 -18.43 -6.94
N GLY A 472 3.46 -19.62 -7.29
CA GLY A 472 4.69 -20.15 -6.72
C GLY A 472 5.93 -19.44 -7.29
N THR A 473 7.07 -19.61 -6.60
CA THR A 473 8.35 -19.01 -6.96
C THR A 473 9.27 -19.95 -7.74
N LEU A 474 10.15 -19.39 -8.56
CA LEU A 474 11.38 -20.05 -9.03
C LEU A 474 12.59 -19.41 -8.34
N ASP A 475 13.59 -20.20 -7.96
CA ASP A 475 14.95 -19.66 -7.75
C ASP A 475 15.63 -19.36 -9.10
N PHE A 476 16.69 -18.55 -9.07
CA PHE A 476 17.41 -18.15 -10.27
C PHE A 476 17.95 -19.33 -11.08
N ARG A 477 18.43 -20.40 -10.44
CA ARG A 477 18.93 -21.60 -11.12
C ARG A 477 17.82 -22.31 -11.91
N SER A 478 16.64 -22.45 -11.30
CA SER A 478 15.46 -23.06 -11.91
C SER A 478 14.89 -22.18 -13.03
N LEU A 479 14.96 -20.85 -12.87
CA LEU A 479 14.59 -19.89 -13.91
C LEU A 479 15.52 -19.98 -15.12
N MET A 480 16.84 -20.00 -14.91
CA MET A 480 17.82 -20.15 -15.99
C MET A 480 17.73 -21.51 -16.70
N ALA A 481 17.47 -22.60 -15.98
CA ALA A 481 17.21 -23.90 -16.59
C ALA A 481 15.92 -23.93 -17.44
N ALA A 482 14.89 -23.18 -17.04
CA ALA A 482 13.67 -23.01 -17.85
C ALA A 482 13.90 -22.13 -19.10
N VAL A 483 14.78 -21.13 -19.01
CA VAL A 483 15.24 -20.33 -20.17
C VAL A 483 16.05 -21.18 -21.14
N GLU A 484 16.97 -22.02 -20.65
CA GLU A 484 17.75 -22.96 -21.47
C GLU A 484 16.84 -23.92 -22.25
N ALA A 485 15.88 -24.55 -21.55
CA ALA A 485 14.93 -25.48 -22.16
C ALA A 485 13.98 -24.83 -23.19
N ALA A 486 13.79 -23.50 -23.12
CA ALA A 486 12.98 -22.74 -24.06
C ALA A 486 13.75 -22.23 -25.30
N LEU A 487 15.09 -22.26 -25.28
CA LEU A 487 15.96 -21.71 -26.32
C LEU A 487 16.87 -22.80 -26.95
N PRO A 488 16.29 -23.74 -27.74
CA PRO A 488 17.02 -24.89 -28.30
C PRO A 488 18.11 -24.54 -29.33
N GLU A 489 18.17 -23.29 -29.79
CA GLU A 489 19.25 -22.76 -30.63
C GLU A 489 20.52 -22.40 -29.83
N GLY A 490 20.44 -22.42 -28.49
CA GLY A 490 21.49 -22.00 -27.57
C GLY A 490 21.15 -20.70 -26.83
N MET A 491 21.59 -20.63 -25.58
CA MET A 491 21.41 -19.46 -24.72
C MET A 491 22.33 -18.30 -25.17
N PRO A 492 21.84 -17.04 -25.20
CA PRO A 492 22.70 -15.86 -25.35
C PRO A 492 23.80 -15.78 -24.27
N ALA A 493 24.96 -15.20 -24.58
CA ALA A 493 26.04 -15.05 -23.59
C ALA A 493 25.67 -14.06 -22.47
N GLU A 494 24.77 -13.13 -22.79
CA GLU A 494 24.25 -12.07 -21.95
C GLU A 494 23.09 -12.53 -21.05
N ALA A 495 22.52 -13.73 -21.29
CA ALA A 495 21.23 -14.15 -20.73
C ALA A 495 21.17 -14.14 -19.19
N GLU A 496 22.28 -14.42 -18.50
CA GLU A 496 22.32 -14.36 -17.03
C GLU A 496 22.15 -12.92 -16.52
N ALA A 497 22.76 -11.95 -17.18
CA ALA A 497 22.58 -10.53 -16.89
C ALA A 497 21.17 -10.08 -17.27
N GLU A 498 20.69 -10.42 -18.47
CA GLU A 498 19.34 -10.04 -18.95
C GLU A 498 18.21 -10.56 -18.04
N VAL A 499 18.35 -11.76 -17.48
CA VAL A 499 17.39 -12.31 -16.50
C VAL A 499 17.57 -11.68 -15.11
N THR A 500 18.78 -11.23 -14.75
CA THR A 500 19.01 -10.44 -13.52
C THR A 500 18.38 -9.04 -13.64
N ASP A 501 18.55 -8.36 -14.77
CA ASP A 501 17.89 -7.08 -15.11
C ASP A 501 16.35 -7.20 -15.06
N LEU A 502 15.80 -8.35 -15.48
CA LEU A 502 14.36 -8.64 -15.33
C LEU A 502 13.96 -8.70 -13.85
N ILE A 503 14.75 -9.33 -12.97
CA ILE A 503 14.45 -9.39 -11.54
C ILE A 503 14.57 -8.00 -10.91
N GLU A 504 15.56 -7.20 -11.29
CA GLU A 504 15.67 -5.79 -10.88
C GLU A 504 14.42 -5.00 -11.28
N LEU A 505 14.02 -5.10 -12.55
CA LEU A 505 12.82 -4.45 -13.09
C LEU A 505 11.53 -4.87 -12.37
N LEU A 506 11.41 -6.15 -12.00
CA LEU A 506 10.26 -6.70 -11.28
C LEU A 506 10.16 -6.13 -9.86
N VAL A 507 11.29 -6.00 -9.15
CA VAL A 507 11.39 -5.38 -7.81
C VAL A 507 11.13 -3.87 -7.89
N MET A 508 11.83 -3.17 -8.79
CA MET A 508 11.73 -1.71 -8.90
C MET A 508 10.32 -1.22 -9.23
N GLN A 509 9.55 -1.95 -10.04
CA GLN A 509 8.25 -1.52 -10.55
C GLN A 509 7.03 -2.20 -9.89
N ASP A 510 7.22 -2.95 -8.81
CA ASP A 510 6.20 -3.82 -8.18
C ASP A 510 5.43 -4.68 -9.20
N ARG A 511 6.17 -5.49 -9.96
CA ARG A 511 5.61 -6.36 -11.02
C ARG A 511 5.74 -7.85 -10.74
N GLY A 512 6.39 -8.20 -9.63
CA GLY A 512 6.58 -9.56 -9.16
C GLY A 512 6.88 -9.54 -7.66
N LYS A 513 6.61 -10.67 -7.00
CA LYS A 513 6.93 -10.87 -5.59
C LYS A 513 8.28 -11.56 -5.48
N VAL A 514 9.07 -11.17 -4.49
CA VAL A 514 10.38 -11.74 -4.19
C VAL A 514 10.46 -12.14 -2.72
N ARG A 515 11.25 -13.18 -2.41
CA ARG A 515 11.58 -13.59 -1.03
C ARG A 515 12.82 -14.49 -1.00
N LEU A 516 13.40 -14.70 0.18
CA LEU A 516 14.58 -15.55 0.38
C LEU A 516 14.28 -17.06 0.56
N GLY A 517 13.04 -17.42 0.89
CA GLY A 517 12.57 -18.81 0.93
C GLY A 517 11.58 -19.13 -0.20
N PRO A 518 11.46 -20.39 -0.65
CA PRO A 518 10.52 -20.76 -1.71
C PRO A 518 9.06 -20.66 -1.26
N VAL A 519 8.16 -20.36 -2.21
CA VAL A 519 6.71 -20.59 -2.09
C VAL A 519 6.28 -21.59 -3.14
N ALA A 520 5.61 -22.66 -2.71
CA ALA A 520 5.10 -23.70 -3.60
C ALA A 520 3.94 -23.17 -4.45
N LYS A 521 3.86 -23.64 -5.70
CA LYS A 521 2.65 -23.46 -6.52
C LYS A 521 1.56 -24.42 -6.01
N PRO A 522 0.33 -23.96 -5.76
CA PRO A 522 -0.77 -24.85 -5.38
C PRO A 522 -1.05 -25.92 -6.44
N GLY A 523 -1.45 -27.11 -5.97
CA GLY A 523 -1.90 -28.19 -6.84
C GLY A 523 -3.26 -27.90 -7.51
N LEU A 524 -3.70 -28.82 -8.37
CA LEU A 524 -5.02 -28.75 -9.00
C LEU A 524 -6.16 -29.27 -8.10
N ALA A 525 -5.82 -29.99 -7.02
CA ALA A 525 -6.78 -30.40 -6.00
C ALA A 525 -7.11 -29.23 -5.07
N LEU A 526 -8.37 -29.14 -4.61
CA LEU A 526 -8.81 -28.14 -3.64
C LEU A 526 -8.36 -28.53 -2.22
N ALA A 527 -7.05 -28.43 -1.97
CA ALA A 527 -6.41 -28.80 -0.72
C ALA A 527 -5.91 -27.56 0.05
N VAL A 528 -6.55 -27.26 1.17
CA VAL A 528 -6.10 -26.31 2.19
C VAL A 528 -5.60 -27.13 3.39
N PRO A 529 -4.39 -26.91 3.93
CA PRO A 529 -3.90 -27.69 5.07
C PRO A 529 -4.81 -27.55 6.31
N GLU A 530 -4.95 -28.61 7.10
CA GLU A 530 -5.92 -28.68 8.22
C GLU A 530 -5.84 -27.46 9.16
N MET A 531 -4.62 -27.05 9.52
CA MET A 531 -4.37 -25.89 10.39
C MET A 531 -4.95 -24.59 9.83
N TRP A 532 -4.91 -24.39 8.51
CA TRP A 532 -5.51 -23.23 7.84
C TRP A 532 -7.04 -23.36 7.69
N ARG A 533 -7.59 -24.58 7.56
CA ARG A 533 -9.04 -24.82 7.64
C ARG A 533 -9.59 -24.50 9.04
N ARG A 534 -8.85 -24.89 10.09
CA ARG A 534 -9.17 -24.57 11.49
C ARG A 534 -9.02 -23.07 11.79
N TYR A 535 -8.00 -22.41 11.24
CA TYR A 535 -7.86 -20.95 11.29
C TYR A 535 -9.08 -20.26 10.69
N ALA A 536 -9.53 -20.69 9.50
CA ALA A 536 -10.71 -20.13 8.85
C ALA A 536 -11.99 -20.25 9.69
N ALA A 537 -12.20 -21.39 10.36
CA ALA A 537 -13.35 -21.62 11.22
C ALA A 537 -13.33 -20.72 12.46
N CYS A 538 -12.21 -20.73 13.21
CA CYS A 538 -12.01 -19.89 14.38
C CYS A 538 -12.21 -18.39 14.08
N MET A 539 -11.60 -17.89 12.98
CA MET A 539 -11.76 -16.49 12.59
C MET A 539 -13.18 -16.18 12.10
N ALA A 540 -13.90 -17.14 11.49
CA ALA A 540 -15.31 -16.97 11.14
C ALA A 540 -16.24 -16.88 12.35
N GLU A 541 -15.97 -17.62 13.44
CA GLU A 541 -16.68 -17.47 14.72
C GLU A 541 -16.43 -16.10 15.37
N ALA A 542 -15.23 -15.54 15.19
CA ALA A 542 -14.91 -14.15 15.53
C ALA A 542 -15.53 -13.09 14.58
N GLY A 543 -16.41 -13.51 13.65
CA GLY A 543 -17.04 -12.64 12.63
C GLY A 543 -16.13 -12.27 11.45
N MET A 544 -14.85 -12.60 11.52
CA MET A 544 -13.81 -12.25 10.56
C MET A 544 -13.48 -13.45 9.66
N ALA A 545 -14.38 -13.85 8.78
CA ALA A 545 -14.14 -15.01 7.90
C ALA A 545 -13.01 -14.78 6.87
N ARG A 546 -11.76 -15.02 7.27
CA ARG A 546 -10.54 -14.80 6.49
C ARG A 546 -9.44 -15.80 6.84
N VAL A 547 -8.51 -16.02 5.90
CA VAL A 547 -7.24 -16.75 6.10
C VAL A 547 -6.08 -15.91 5.55
N ALA A 548 -4.83 -16.22 5.87
CA ALA A 548 -3.66 -15.61 5.23
C ALA A 548 -2.96 -16.61 4.31
N ASN A 549 -2.60 -16.20 3.09
CA ASN A 549 -1.84 -17.06 2.19
C ASN A 549 -0.31 -17.00 2.48
N ALA A 550 0.49 -17.78 1.76
CA ALA A 550 1.96 -17.85 1.89
C ALA A 550 2.72 -16.53 1.60
N TRP A 551 2.04 -15.55 1.00
CA TRP A 551 2.52 -14.16 0.81
C TRP A 551 2.01 -13.20 1.91
N HIS A 552 1.41 -13.76 2.97
CA HIS A 552 0.78 -13.06 4.08
C HIS A 552 -0.39 -12.13 3.66
N GLU A 553 -1.01 -12.43 2.51
CA GLU A 553 -2.19 -11.70 2.03
C GLU A 553 -3.47 -12.25 2.69
N SER A 554 -4.27 -11.35 3.25
CA SER A 554 -5.59 -11.64 3.79
C SER A 554 -6.57 -12.06 2.68
N ILE A 555 -6.93 -13.34 2.63
CA ILE A 555 -8.03 -13.86 1.82
C ILE A 555 -9.32 -13.76 2.65
N VAL A 556 -10.16 -12.78 2.36
CA VAL A 556 -11.57 -12.79 2.82
C VAL A 556 -12.31 -13.93 2.11
N LEU A 557 -13.13 -14.69 2.85
CA LEU A 557 -13.92 -15.82 2.35
C LEU A 557 -15.37 -15.38 2.10
N ASP A 558 -15.88 -15.59 0.88
CA ASP A 558 -17.31 -15.40 0.62
C ASP A 558 -18.18 -16.54 1.19
N VAL A 559 -19.51 -16.39 1.16
CA VAL A 559 -20.44 -17.34 1.78
C VAL A 559 -20.24 -18.78 1.28
N VAL A 560 -19.99 -18.97 -0.02
CA VAL A 560 -19.73 -20.31 -0.60
C VAL A 560 -18.38 -20.84 -0.14
N GLU A 561 -17.36 -19.98 -0.13
CA GLU A 561 -16.01 -20.36 0.31
C GLU A 561 -15.99 -20.75 1.79
N ARG A 562 -16.79 -20.11 2.65
CA ARG A 562 -16.98 -20.50 4.06
C ARG A 562 -17.64 -21.87 4.21
N CYS A 563 -18.70 -22.16 3.45
CA CYS A 563 -19.35 -23.47 3.44
C CYS A 563 -18.42 -24.60 2.96
N LEU A 564 -17.59 -24.32 1.95
CA LEU A 564 -16.64 -25.30 1.42
C LEU A 564 -15.41 -25.50 2.31
N MET A 565 -14.91 -24.46 2.98
CA MET A 565 -13.60 -24.44 3.63
C MET A 565 -13.31 -25.64 4.55
N PRO A 566 -14.22 -26.12 5.42
CA PRO A 566 -13.96 -27.30 6.26
C PRO A 566 -13.63 -28.57 5.47
N HIS A 567 -14.17 -28.67 4.24
CA HIS A 567 -14.10 -29.83 3.35
C HIS A 567 -13.03 -29.72 2.25
N LEU A 568 -12.26 -28.62 2.20
CA LEU A 568 -11.18 -28.45 1.22
C LEU A 568 -9.91 -29.19 1.64
N ASP A 569 -9.97 -30.52 1.74
CA ASP A 569 -8.84 -31.38 2.09
C ASP A 569 -8.15 -32.05 0.90
N GLY A 570 -8.67 -31.84 -0.31
CA GLY A 570 -8.18 -32.44 -1.55
C GLY A 570 -8.63 -33.87 -1.82
N THR A 571 -9.48 -34.46 -0.95
CA THR A 571 -10.04 -35.81 -1.11
C THR A 571 -11.43 -35.82 -1.76
N GLN A 572 -12.22 -34.77 -1.54
CA GLN A 572 -13.61 -34.66 -1.99
C GLN A 572 -13.71 -34.49 -3.51
N GLU A 573 -14.66 -35.20 -4.15
CA GLU A 573 -15.00 -34.97 -5.56
C GLU A 573 -15.90 -33.74 -5.76
N ASP A 574 -15.92 -33.18 -6.98
CA ASP A 574 -16.80 -32.06 -7.36
C ASP A 574 -18.27 -32.33 -7.03
N GLY A 575 -18.74 -33.57 -7.16
CA GLY A 575 -20.12 -33.95 -6.84
C GLY A 575 -20.43 -33.82 -5.35
N GLU A 576 -19.52 -34.25 -4.48
CA GLU A 576 -19.66 -34.17 -3.03
C GLU A 576 -19.66 -32.70 -2.57
N LEU A 577 -18.74 -31.89 -3.12
CA LEU A 577 -18.68 -30.45 -2.83
C LEU A 577 -19.92 -29.69 -3.34
N ILE A 578 -20.49 -30.07 -4.48
CA ILE A 578 -21.78 -29.54 -4.96
C ILE A 578 -22.90 -29.91 -4.00
N ASP A 579 -22.97 -31.17 -3.55
CA ASP A 579 -24.07 -31.64 -2.71
C ASP A 579 -23.98 -31.07 -1.28
N ARG A 580 -22.77 -30.74 -0.77
CA ARG A 580 -22.58 -29.90 0.43
C ARG A 580 -23.14 -28.49 0.26
N LEU A 581 -22.96 -27.86 -0.89
CA LEU A 581 -23.55 -26.53 -1.16
C LEU A 581 -25.08 -26.59 -1.28
N VAL A 582 -25.65 -27.71 -1.74
CA VAL A 582 -27.10 -27.96 -1.69
C VAL A 582 -27.58 -28.14 -0.24
N GLU A 583 -26.82 -28.87 0.59
CA GLU A 583 -27.10 -29.06 2.02
C GLU A 583 -27.11 -27.73 2.79
N CYS A 584 -26.12 -26.85 2.56
CA CYS A 584 -26.08 -25.50 3.16
C CYS A 584 -27.25 -24.59 2.72
N VAL A 585 -27.87 -24.84 1.57
CA VAL A 585 -29.10 -24.13 1.15
C VAL A 585 -30.35 -24.72 1.83
N ALA A 586 -30.34 -26.01 2.16
CA ALA A 586 -31.41 -26.65 2.90
C ALA A 586 -31.42 -26.31 4.41
N THR A 587 -30.25 -26.06 5.00
CA THR A 587 -30.12 -25.55 6.39
C THR A 587 -30.37 -24.03 6.50
N GLY A 588 -30.15 -23.29 5.41
CA GLY A 588 -30.32 -21.83 5.36
C GLY A 588 -29.04 -21.02 5.55
N ASP A 589 -27.88 -21.68 5.70
CA ASP A 589 -26.56 -21.05 5.81
C ASP A 589 -26.12 -20.35 4.50
N LEU A 590 -26.66 -20.81 3.38
CA LEU A 590 -26.40 -20.31 2.03
C LEU A 590 -27.72 -20.07 1.29
N SER A 591 -27.73 -19.12 0.35
CA SER A 591 -28.81 -19.01 -0.64
C SER A 591 -28.28 -18.43 -1.95
N PHE A 592 -28.81 -18.90 -3.08
CA PHE A 592 -28.42 -18.44 -4.41
C PHE A 592 -29.49 -17.53 -5.01
N ARG A 593 -29.08 -16.42 -5.64
CA ARG A 593 -29.97 -15.47 -6.30
C ARG A 593 -29.75 -15.47 -7.81
N LEU A 594 -30.79 -15.81 -8.56
CA LEU A 594 -30.87 -15.65 -10.00
C LEU A 594 -31.20 -14.19 -10.37
N ALA A 595 -31.33 -13.87 -11.65
CA ALA A 595 -31.55 -12.49 -12.11
C ALA A 595 -32.90 -11.91 -11.66
N ASP A 596 -33.92 -12.76 -11.49
CA ASP A 596 -35.33 -12.45 -11.24
C ASP A 596 -35.84 -12.97 -9.87
N ARG A 597 -35.21 -14.00 -9.30
CA ARG A 597 -35.70 -14.72 -8.11
C ARG A 597 -34.57 -15.30 -7.25
N MET A 598 -34.89 -15.77 -6.05
CA MET A 598 -34.05 -16.75 -5.34
C MET A 598 -34.19 -18.12 -6.01
N ALA A 599 -33.10 -18.90 -6.07
CA ALA A 599 -33.17 -20.30 -6.48
C ALA A 599 -33.87 -21.12 -5.39
N SER A 600 -34.98 -21.78 -5.73
CA SER A 600 -35.81 -22.52 -4.78
C SER A 600 -36.19 -23.94 -5.24
N ASP A 601 -36.05 -24.27 -6.52
CA ASP A 601 -36.14 -25.67 -6.98
C ASP A 601 -34.75 -26.36 -6.91
N PRO A 602 -34.69 -27.69 -6.67
CA PRO A 602 -33.43 -28.39 -6.53
C PRO A 602 -32.52 -28.36 -7.77
N GLY A 603 -33.07 -28.18 -8.96
CA GLY A 603 -32.31 -28.11 -10.22
C GLY A 603 -31.61 -26.76 -10.38
N ASP A 604 -32.33 -25.66 -10.14
CA ASP A 604 -31.75 -24.32 -10.05
C ASP A 604 -30.68 -24.23 -8.95
N ILE A 605 -30.96 -24.77 -7.76
CA ILE A 605 -30.00 -24.77 -6.63
C ILE A 605 -28.72 -25.54 -6.98
N ARG A 606 -28.83 -26.79 -7.48
CA ARG A 606 -27.66 -27.62 -7.82
C ARG A 606 -26.86 -27.05 -9.00
N ARG A 607 -27.52 -26.37 -9.95
CA ARG A 607 -26.82 -25.62 -11.02
C ARG A 607 -26.03 -24.44 -10.44
N CYS A 608 -26.64 -23.63 -9.57
CA CYS A 608 -25.94 -22.51 -8.93
C CYS A 608 -24.75 -22.99 -8.08
N ALA A 609 -24.93 -24.07 -7.32
CA ALA A 609 -23.85 -24.70 -6.55
C ALA A 609 -22.66 -25.08 -7.44
N LYS A 610 -22.90 -25.70 -8.62
CA LYS A 610 -21.84 -25.98 -9.59
C LYS A 610 -21.18 -24.71 -10.14
N GLU A 611 -21.96 -23.73 -10.60
CA GLU A 611 -21.43 -22.48 -11.16
C GLU A 611 -20.54 -21.74 -10.14
N HIS A 612 -20.92 -21.74 -8.86
CA HIS A 612 -20.13 -21.16 -7.78
C HIS A 612 -18.90 -21.99 -7.42
N LEU A 613 -18.95 -23.33 -7.47
CA LEU A 613 -17.78 -24.20 -7.28
C LEU A 613 -16.76 -24.04 -8.43
N ASP A 614 -17.22 -24.01 -9.68
CA ASP A 614 -16.35 -23.81 -10.86
C ASP A 614 -15.61 -22.47 -10.77
N ARG A 615 -16.27 -21.42 -10.28
CA ARG A 615 -15.65 -20.12 -9.95
C ARG A 615 -14.59 -20.24 -8.84
N VAL A 616 -14.88 -20.96 -7.75
CA VAL A 616 -13.88 -21.20 -6.68
C VAL A 616 -12.67 -21.93 -7.26
N LYS A 617 -12.88 -23.03 -8.01
CA LYS A 617 -11.81 -23.78 -8.68
C LYS A 617 -10.96 -22.91 -9.61
N ALA A 618 -11.57 -22.01 -10.39
CA ALA A 618 -10.85 -21.10 -11.27
C ALA A 618 -10.00 -20.05 -10.54
N GLN A 619 -10.35 -19.69 -9.30
CA GLN A 619 -9.59 -18.74 -8.48
C GLN A 619 -8.63 -19.41 -7.48
N PHE A 620 -8.88 -20.67 -7.11
CA PHE A 620 -8.24 -21.34 -5.98
C PHE A 620 -6.70 -21.31 -6.07
N PRO A 621 -6.06 -21.72 -7.19
CA PRO A 621 -4.59 -21.74 -7.28
C PRO A 621 -3.92 -20.35 -7.28
N ARG A 622 -4.70 -19.26 -7.33
CA ARG A 622 -4.18 -17.87 -7.24
C ARG A 622 -4.34 -17.24 -5.86
N ARG A 623 -5.35 -17.67 -5.09
CA ARG A 623 -5.65 -17.12 -3.76
C ARG A 623 -5.05 -18.01 -2.67
N PHE A 624 -5.39 -19.29 -2.67
CA PHE A 624 -5.08 -20.27 -1.62
C PHE A 624 -3.70 -20.88 -1.82
N VAL A 625 -2.68 -20.06 -1.58
CA VAL A 625 -1.27 -20.46 -1.52
C VAL A 625 -0.89 -20.69 -0.05
N PHE A 626 -0.28 -21.82 0.28
CA PHE A 626 0.05 -22.21 1.66
C PHE A 626 1.41 -22.89 1.75
#